data_AF-A0A2G4HL73-F1
#
_entry.id   AF-A0A2G4HL73-F1
#
_cell.length_a   1.000
_cell.length_b   1.000
_cell.length_c   1.000
_cell.angle_alpha   90.00
_cell.angle_beta   90.00
_cell.angle_gamma   90.00
#
_symmetry.space_group_name_H-M   'P 1'
#
loop_
_entity.id
_entity.type
_entity.pdbx_description
1 polymer ?
#
loop_
_entity_poly.entity_id
_entity_poly.type
_entity_poly.pdbx_seq_one_letter_code
_entity_poly.pdbx_strand_id
1 'polypeptide(L)'
;MPGALVGVLVAGAGALELHGVSLLRRSDDRGTHWLVGSQLYLLVVVLAYVAFRLNHIDVEPMRQILTEQQRETIAAAGFTDDQFLRTVYTLSSSVFGLVAFLYQGGMALYYHRRRAAITAALNEESEM
;
A
#
# COMPACT_ATOMS: atom_id res chain seq x y z
N MET A 1 -10.66 15.68 4.93
CA MET A 1 -9.48 15.63 5.85
C MET A 1 -8.68 14.32 5.82
N PRO A 2 -9.26 13.10 5.64
CA PRO A 2 -8.48 11.86 5.66
C PRO A 2 -7.40 11.76 4.57
N GLY A 3 -7.68 12.25 3.36
CA GLY A 3 -6.77 12.12 2.21
C GLY A 3 -5.43 12.85 2.37
N ALA A 4 -5.42 14.04 3.00
CA ALA A 4 -4.19 14.80 3.21
C ALA A 4 -3.25 14.10 4.20
N LEU A 5 -3.79 13.53 5.28
CA LEU A 5 -3.02 12.76 6.26
C LEU A 5 -2.39 11.52 5.61
N VAL A 6 -3.17 10.77 4.84
CA VAL A 6 -2.65 9.60 4.10
C VAL A 6 -1.56 10.01 3.11
N GLY A 7 -1.74 11.13 2.40
CA GLY A 7 -0.73 11.67 1.50
C GLY A 7 0.59 11.98 2.19
N VAL A 8 0.55 12.62 3.37
CA VAL A 8 1.75 12.89 4.18
C VAL A 8 2.42 11.61 4.66
N LEU A 9 1.65 10.62 5.13
CA LEU A 9 2.20 9.35 5.58
C LEU A 9 2.91 8.61 4.42
N VAL A 10 2.29 8.57 3.24
CA VAL A 10 2.88 7.97 2.03
C VAL A 10 4.13 8.72 1.59
N ALA A 11 4.12 10.06 1.60
CA ALA A 11 5.30 10.86 1.30
C ALA A 11 6.45 10.58 2.29
N GLY A 12 6.11 10.38 3.57
CA GLY A 12 7.05 9.94 4.60
C GLY A 12 7.69 8.60 4.26
N ALA A 13 6.94 7.62 3.76
CA ALA A 13 7.50 6.34 3.31
C ALA A 13 8.53 6.53 2.19
N GLY A 14 8.22 7.37 1.20
CA GLY A 14 9.15 7.71 0.11
C GLY A 14 10.41 8.41 0.61
N ALA A 15 10.29 9.32 1.58
CA ALA A 15 11.44 9.98 2.18
C ALA A 15 12.37 9.00 2.93
N LEU A 16 11.80 8.04 3.66
CA LEU A 16 12.56 6.97 4.33
C LEU A 16 13.33 6.10 3.33
N GLU A 17 12.69 5.75 2.21
CA GLU A 17 13.30 4.98 1.14
C GLU A 17 14.45 5.73 0.47
N LEU A 18 14.25 7.01 0.11
CA LEU A 18 15.28 7.85 -0.48
C LEU A 18 16.48 8.03 0.47
N HIS A 19 16.23 8.14 1.77
CA HIS A 19 17.29 8.19 2.77
C HIS A 19 18.10 6.89 2.80
N GLY A 20 17.42 5.73 2.78
CA GLY A 20 18.08 4.42 2.70
C GLY A 20 18.93 4.24 1.44
N VAL A 21 18.41 4.65 0.28
CA VAL A 21 19.17 4.65 -0.99
C VAL A 21 20.38 5.57 -0.90
N SER A 22 20.24 6.74 -0.29
CA SER A 22 21.36 7.67 -0.13
C SER A 22 22.47 7.09 0.76
N LEU A 23 22.14 6.27 1.76
CA LEU A 23 23.12 5.57 2.61
C LEU A 23 23.82 4.45 1.83
N LEU A 24 23.08 3.65 1.07
CA LEU A 24 23.68 2.61 0.21
C LEU A 24 24.64 3.19 -0.82
N ARG A 25 24.33 4.35 -1.41
CA ARG A 25 25.25 5.06 -2.34
C ARG A 25 26.55 5.56 -1.69
N ARG A 26 26.62 5.55 -0.36
CA ARG A 26 27.81 5.92 0.42
C ARG A 26 28.47 4.69 1.05
N SER A 27 28.15 3.49 0.55
CA SER A 27 28.61 2.20 1.06
C SER A 27 28.24 1.92 2.52
N ASP A 28 27.16 2.56 3.03
CA ASP A 28 26.66 2.34 4.39
C ASP A 28 25.56 1.25 4.40
N ASP A 29 25.85 0.12 5.06
CA ASP A 29 24.98 -1.06 5.15
C ASP A 29 23.65 -0.78 5.89
N ARG A 30 23.61 0.29 6.70
CA ARG A 30 22.38 0.74 7.37
C ARG A 30 21.31 1.15 6.36
N GLY A 31 21.68 1.47 5.12
CA GLY A 31 20.72 1.78 4.05
C GLY A 31 19.70 0.66 3.81
N THR A 32 20.10 -0.61 3.97
CA THR A 32 19.18 -1.75 3.84
C THR A 32 18.11 -1.78 4.96
N HIS A 33 18.43 -1.30 6.16
CA HIS A 33 17.45 -1.20 7.26
C HIS A 33 16.36 -0.19 6.93
N TRP A 34 16.73 0.96 6.38
CA TRP A 34 15.78 1.99 5.97
C TRP A 34 14.89 1.54 4.81
N LEU A 35 15.43 0.77 3.86
CA LEU A 35 14.65 0.16 2.79
C LEU A 35 13.62 -0.84 3.31
N VAL A 36 14.01 -1.78 4.18
CA VAL A 36 13.05 -2.72 4.78
C VAL A 36 12.02 -1.98 5.63
N GLY A 37 12.48 -1.02 6.43
CA GLY A 37 11.64 -0.19 7.29
C GLY A 37 10.61 0.62 6.52
N SER A 38 10.98 1.21 5.37
CA SER A 38 10.06 2.01 4.55
C SER A 38 8.93 1.15 3.96
N GLN A 39 9.23 -0.08 3.51
CA GLN A 39 8.22 -1.01 2.99
C GLN A 39 7.23 -1.43 4.10
N LEU A 40 7.74 -1.79 5.29
CA LEU A 40 6.90 -2.19 6.42
C LEU A 40 6.05 -1.01 6.94
N TYR A 41 6.64 0.18 7.01
CA TYR A 41 5.92 1.40 7.37
C TYR A 41 4.79 1.70 6.38
N LEU A 42 5.08 1.68 5.07
CA LEU A 42 4.07 1.90 4.04
C LEU A 42 2.96 0.84 4.10
N LEU A 43 3.33 -0.42 4.34
CA LEU A 43 2.37 -1.50 4.52
C LEU A 43 1.41 -1.22 5.69
N VAL A 44 1.94 -0.81 6.85
CA VAL A 44 1.10 -0.44 8.01
C VAL A 44 0.16 0.71 7.68
N VAL A 45 0.66 1.76 7.01
CA VAL A 45 -0.16 2.91 6.58
C VAL A 45 -1.30 2.45 5.66
N VAL A 46 -1.01 1.62 4.66
CA VAL A 46 -2.00 1.11 3.71
C VAL A 46 -3.02 0.22 4.41
N LEU A 47 -2.60 -0.72 5.26
CA LEU A 47 -3.52 -1.61 5.98
C LEU A 47 -4.40 -0.83 6.95
N ALA A 48 -3.85 0.15 7.68
CA ALA A 48 -4.63 1.03 8.53
C ALA A 48 -5.67 1.83 7.73
N TYR A 49 -5.29 2.34 6.55
CA TYR A 49 -6.21 3.03 5.65
C TYR A 49 -7.31 2.09 5.13
N VAL A 50 -6.97 0.89 4.68
CA VAL A 50 -7.95 -0.11 4.22
C VAL A 50 -8.90 -0.50 5.35
N ALA A 51 -8.38 -0.77 6.55
CA ALA A 51 -9.20 -1.06 7.72
C ALA A 51 -10.15 0.11 8.04
N PHE A 52 -9.66 1.35 8.01
CA PHE A 52 -10.49 2.53 8.21
C PHE A 52 -11.62 2.61 7.17
N ARG A 53 -11.30 2.41 5.88
CA ARG A 53 -12.26 2.43 4.76
C ARG A 53 -13.31 1.33 4.87
N LEU A 54 -12.92 0.11 5.27
CA LEU A 54 -13.85 -1.01 5.47
C LEU A 54 -14.77 -0.81 6.69
N ASN A 55 -14.34 -0.08 7.71
CA ASN A 55 -15.18 0.27 8.86
C ASN A 55 -16.10 1.49 8.61
N HIS A 56 -15.77 2.33 7.64
CA HIS A 56 -16.51 3.57 7.31
C HIS A 56 -16.98 3.55 5.85
N ILE A 57 -17.68 2.48 5.46
CA ILE A 57 -18.24 2.35 4.11
C ILE A 57 -19.44 3.30 3.99
N ASP A 58 -19.22 4.41 3.30
CA ASP A 58 -20.26 5.32 2.84
C ASP A 58 -20.54 5.08 1.35
N VAL A 59 -21.71 4.49 1.07
CA VAL A 59 -22.16 4.20 -0.30
C VAL A 59 -23.02 5.33 -0.87
N GLU A 60 -23.40 6.33 -0.08
CA GLU A 60 -24.32 7.38 -0.52
C GLU A 60 -23.79 8.16 -1.75
N PRO A 61 -22.52 8.59 -1.79
CA PRO A 61 -21.98 9.27 -2.97
C PRO A 61 -21.97 8.38 -4.22
N MET A 62 -21.75 7.07 -4.03
CA MET A 62 -21.75 6.10 -5.14
C MET A 62 -23.17 5.84 -5.64
N ARG A 63 -24.16 5.84 -4.74
CA ARG A 63 -25.57 5.67 -5.11
C ARG A 63 -26.05 6.83 -5.97
N GLN A 64 -25.62 8.05 -5.68
CA GLN A 64 -26.01 9.26 -6.43
C GLN A 64 -25.50 9.29 -7.88
N ILE A 65 -24.45 8.52 -8.19
CA ILE A 65 -23.88 8.44 -9.55
C ILE A 65 -24.36 7.19 -10.32
N LEU A 66 -25.16 6.31 -9.69
CA LEU A 66 -25.75 5.16 -10.38
C LEU A 66 -26.81 5.63 -11.37
N THR A 67 -26.65 5.23 -12.63
CA THR A 67 -27.65 5.46 -13.66
C THR A 67 -28.82 4.48 -13.54
N GLU A 68 -29.98 4.84 -14.07
CA GLU A 68 -31.17 3.97 -14.10
C GLU A 68 -30.88 2.61 -14.75
N GLN A 69 -30.13 2.60 -15.85
CA GLN A 69 -29.71 1.35 -16.49
C GLN A 69 -28.86 0.45 -15.55
N GLN A 70 -27.97 1.06 -14.75
CA GLN A 70 -27.18 0.31 -13.77
C GLN A 70 -28.06 -0.24 -12.66
N ARG A 71 -29.02 0.54 -12.16
CA ARG A 71 -30.00 0.12 -11.13
C ARG A 71 -30.83 -1.07 -11.61
N GLU A 72 -31.34 -1.02 -12.83
CA GLU A 72 -32.07 -2.13 -13.44
C GLU A 72 -31.20 -3.39 -13.55
N THR A 73 -29.94 -3.24 -13.95
CA THR A 73 -28.99 -4.36 -14.04
C THR A 73 -28.70 -4.97 -12.67
N ILE A 74 -28.52 -4.14 -11.65
CA ILE A 74 -28.28 -4.57 -10.26
C ILE A 74 -29.51 -5.32 -9.73
N ALA A 75 -30.71 -4.77 -9.95
CA ALA A 75 -31.97 -5.38 -9.54
C ALA A 75 -32.21 -6.72 -10.25
N ALA A 76 -31.92 -6.80 -11.56
CA ALA A 76 -32.03 -8.04 -12.33
C ALA A 76 -31.08 -9.13 -11.84
N ALA A 77 -29.93 -8.76 -11.27
CA ALA A 77 -28.99 -9.66 -10.61
C ALA A 77 -29.42 -10.07 -9.19
N GLY A 78 -30.57 -9.59 -8.71
CA GLY A 78 -31.12 -9.93 -7.38
C GLY A 78 -30.53 -9.14 -6.22
N PHE A 79 -29.84 -8.03 -6.49
CA PHE A 79 -29.25 -7.17 -5.47
C PHE A 79 -30.06 -5.88 -5.29
N THR A 80 -29.99 -5.32 -4.08
CA THR A 80 -30.25 -3.89 -3.86
C THR A 80 -29.01 -3.08 -4.22
N ASP A 81 -29.18 -1.81 -4.61
CA ASP A 81 -28.07 -0.88 -4.87
C ASP A 81 -27.03 -0.89 -3.73
N ASP A 82 -27.51 -0.84 -2.48
CA ASP A 82 -26.65 -0.81 -1.30
C ASP A 82 -25.84 -2.08 -1.12
N GLN A 83 -26.47 -3.25 -1.30
CA GLN A 83 -25.76 -4.52 -1.20
C GLN A 83 -24.70 -4.62 -2.28
N PHE A 84 -25.04 -4.25 -3.51
CA PHE A 84 -24.10 -4.26 -4.63
C PHE A 84 -22.93 -3.32 -4.36
N LEU A 85 -23.20 -2.05 -4.04
CA LEU A 85 -22.17 -1.04 -3.78
C LEU A 85 -21.27 -1.43 -2.60
N ARG A 86 -21.84 -1.90 -1.48
CA ARG A 86 -21.05 -2.38 -0.33
C ARG A 86 -20.18 -3.58 -0.70
N THR A 87 -20.69 -4.51 -1.49
CA THR A 87 -19.95 -5.69 -1.94
C THR A 87 -18.78 -5.29 -2.83
N VAL A 88 -19.02 -4.47 -3.84
CA VAL A 88 -17.99 -3.97 -4.76
C VAL A 88 -16.93 -3.17 -4.01
N TYR A 89 -17.34 -2.29 -3.09
CA TYR A 89 -16.43 -1.50 -2.28
C TYR A 89 -15.55 -2.37 -1.37
N THR A 90 -16.17 -3.33 -0.69
CA THR A 90 -15.48 -4.27 0.21
C THR A 90 -14.48 -5.12 -0.57
N LEU A 91 -14.90 -5.67 -1.71
CA LEU A 91 -14.04 -6.47 -2.57
C LEU A 91 -12.86 -5.65 -3.09
N SER A 92 -13.12 -4.45 -3.62
CA SER A 92 -12.08 -3.57 -4.17
C SER A 92 -11.07 -3.16 -3.11
N SER A 93 -11.53 -2.75 -1.94
CA SER A 93 -10.66 -2.36 -0.82
C SER A 93 -9.85 -3.53 -0.28
N SER A 94 -10.45 -4.73 -0.22
CA SER A 94 -9.77 -5.95 0.23
C SER A 94 -8.71 -6.41 -0.75
N VAL A 95 -9.01 -6.40 -2.06
CA VAL A 95 -8.04 -6.73 -3.12
C VAL A 95 -6.87 -5.74 -3.09
N PHE A 96 -7.14 -4.45 -2.97
CA PHE A 96 -6.09 -3.43 -2.84
C PHE A 96 -5.19 -3.69 -1.62
N GLY A 97 -5.78 -3.96 -0.46
CA GLY A 97 -5.03 -4.32 0.75
C GLY A 97 -4.20 -5.59 0.59
N LEU A 98 -4.75 -6.62 -0.06
CA LEU A 98 -4.05 -7.88 -0.33
C LEU A 98 -2.86 -7.68 -1.27
N VAL A 99 -3.04 -6.94 -2.37
CA VAL A 99 -1.96 -6.64 -3.31
C VAL A 99 -0.85 -5.85 -2.60
N ALA A 100 -1.21 -4.84 -1.81
CA ALA A 100 -0.24 -4.08 -1.03
C ALA A 100 0.49 -4.97 -0.03
N PHE A 101 -0.21 -5.86 0.68
CA PHE A 101 0.40 -6.81 1.60
C PHE A 101 1.41 -7.74 0.92
N LEU A 102 1.02 -8.35 -0.21
CA LEU A 102 1.89 -9.25 -0.95
C LEU A 102 3.10 -8.51 -1.52
N TYR A 103 2.89 -7.33 -2.09
CA TYR A 103 3.96 -6.56 -2.71
C TYR A 103 4.93 -5.97 -1.68
N GLN A 104 4.44 -5.20 -0.71
CA GLN A 104 5.27 -4.54 0.31
C GLN A 104 5.91 -5.57 1.24
N GLY A 105 5.16 -6.61 1.64
CA GLY A 105 5.70 -7.72 2.41
C GLY A 105 6.74 -8.52 1.63
N GLY A 106 6.49 -8.78 0.34
CA GLY A 106 7.45 -9.41 -0.57
C GLY A 106 8.74 -8.61 -0.73
N MET A 107 8.64 -7.30 -0.91
CA MET A 107 9.78 -6.39 -1.02
C MET A 107 10.58 -6.31 0.29
N ALA A 108 9.90 -6.21 1.44
CA ALA A 108 10.56 -6.24 2.74
C ALA A 108 11.33 -7.55 2.97
N LEU A 109 10.72 -8.70 2.64
CA LEU A 109 11.38 -10.01 2.71
C LEU A 109 12.55 -10.12 1.73
N TYR A 110 12.38 -9.61 0.51
CA TYR A 110 13.41 -9.60 -0.51
C TYR A 110 14.64 -8.83 -0.04
N TYR A 111 14.47 -7.59 0.43
CA TYR A 111 15.58 -6.77 0.93
C TYR A 111 16.22 -7.36 2.19
N HIS A 112 15.42 -7.91 3.09
CA HIS A 112 15.95 -8.59 4.28
C HIS A 112 16.83 -9.79 3.90
N ARG A 113 16.39 -10.64 2.97
CA ARG A 113 17.16 -11.81 2.53
C ARG A 113 18.39 -11.44 1.70
N ARG A 114 18.31 -10.35 0.93
CA ARG A 114 19.41 -9.87 0.09
C ARG A 114 20.47 -9.09 0.88
N ARG A 115 20.25 -8.79 2.16
CA ARG A 115 21.15 -7.94 2.98
C ARG A 115 22.60 -8.40 2.93
N ALA A 116 22.88 -9.69 3.13
CA ALA A 116 24.26 -10.20 3.12
C ALA A 116 24.95 -10.01 1.75
N ALA A 117 24.24 -10.24 0.65
CA ALA A 117 24.76 -10.03 -0.70
C ALA A 117 24.97 -8.54 -1.02
N ILE A 118 24.08 -7.66 -0.52
CA ILE A 118 24.24 -6.21 -0.65
C ILE A 118 25.47 -5.75 0.14
N THR A 119 25.62 -6.18 1.40
CA THR A 119 26.79 -5.82 2.22
C THR A 119 28.10 -6.32 1.60
N ALA A 120 28.13 -7.52 1.04
CA ALA A 120 29.31 -8.02 0.32
C ALA A 120 29.67 -7.13 -0.89
N ALA A 121 28.69 -6.75 -1.71
CA ALA A 121 28.90 -5.87 -2.85
C ALA A 121 29.36 -4.45 -2.45
N LEU A 122 28.84 -3.90 -1.34
CA LEU A 122 29.25 -2.58 -0.83
C LEU A 122 30.72 -2.57 -0.36
N ASN A 123 31.21 -3.68 0.19
CA ASN A 123 32.60 -3.82 0.61
C ASN A 123 33.55 -3.92 -0.58
N GLU A 124 33.17 -4.67 -1.63
CA GLU A 124 33.96 -4.76 -2.88
C GLU A 124 34.10 -3.40 -3.57
N GLU A 125 33.05 -2.59 -3.60
CA GLU A 125 33.08 -1.24 -4.18
C GLU A 125 33.90 -0.23 -3.33
N SER A 126 34.03 -0.48 -2.02
CA SER A 126 34.87 0.34 -1.12
C SER A 126 36.37 0.05 -1.25
N GLU A 127 36.75 -1.13 -1.76
CA GLU A 127 38.16 -1.54 -1.92
C GLU A 127 38.76 -1.15 -3.27
N MET A 128 37.95 -0.69 -4.22
CA MET A 128 38.37 -0.14 -5.53
C MET A 128 38.63 1.37 -5.47
#